data_AF-A0A167XS06-F1
#
_entry.id   AF-A0A167XS06-F1
#
_cell.length_a   1.000
_cell.length_b   1.000
_cell.length_c   1.000
_cell.angle_alpha   90.00
_cell.angle_beta   90.00
_cell.angle_gamma   90.00
#
_symmetry.space_group_name_H-M   'P 1'
#
loop_
_entity.id
_entity.type
_entity.pdbx_description
1 polymer ?
#
loop_
_entity_poly.entity_id
_entity_poly.type
_entity_poly.pdbx_seq_one_letter_code
_entity_poly.pdbx_strand_id
1 'polypeptide(L)'
;MAFTVPFNGQGTDPNMQCDPMLTESSFNNELDSLINGMSQMSILPEIIASGLYNPRRLPFPQEPPICCRCGTRSVPDRVPSSNRLGDADRPCYRCDNDACWWRTGAYQGLLTYTDPRGNLPWNPECTCGAPSKLMMQNIILPDGMRELYYCCRLGKCSFYAVPRDKYGAQVRVPHTEAPYYIKRAVF
;
A
#
# COMPACT_ATOMS: atom_id res chain seq x y z
N MET A 1 45.64 49.40 -38.42
CA MET A 1 47.10 49.19 -38.35
C MET A 1 47.34 48.39 -37.07
N ALA A 2 47.41 47.06 -37.17
CA ALA A 2 48.66 46.30 -37.18
C ALA A 2 49.57 46.67 -36.00
N PHE A 3 49.81 45.75 -35.05
CA PHE A 3 51.09 45.05 -34.93
C PHE A 3 51.08 44.01 -33.78
N THR A 4 51.26 42.76 -34.19
CA THR A 4 52.05 41.66 -33.58
C THR A 4 51.95 41.34 -32.09
N VAL A 5 51.49 40.10 -31.85
CA VAL A 5 51.67 39.27 -30.66
C VAL A 5 52.98 38.49 -30.78
N PRO A 6 53.79 38.32 -29.72
CA PRO A 6 54.84 37.32 -29.71
C PRO A 6 54.38 36.01 -29.06
N PHE A 7 54.83 34.92 -29.71
CA PHE A 7 54.89 33.55 -29.24
C PHE A 7 55.78 33.39 -28.01
N ASN A 8 55.43 32.45 -27.13
CA ASN A 8 56.26 31.51 -26.36
C ASN A 8 55.35 30.90 -25.29
N GLY A 9 55.38 29.63 -24.92
CA GLY A 9 56.28 28.51 -25.15
C GLY A 9 55.73 27.37 -24.28
N GLN A 10 55.98 26.14 -24.70
CA GLN A 10 55.50 24.94 -24.04
C GLN A 10 56.01 24.84 -22.59
N GLY A 11 55.10 24.57 -21.66
CA GLY A 11 55.41 24.11 -20.32
C GLY A 11 54.70 22.78 -20.09
N THR A 12 55.46 21.69 -20.03
CA THR A 12 55.00 20.39 -19.54
C THR A 12 54.92 20.43 -18.02
N ASP A 13 53.72 20.28 -17.48
CA ASP A 13 53.45 20.20 -16.05
C ASP A 13 53.85 18.82 -15.49
N PRO A 14 54.74 18.72 -14.49
CA PRO A 14 55.19 17.43 -13.94
C PRO A 14 54.29 16.88 -12.81
N ASN A 15 53.09 17.42 -12.56
CA ASN A 15 52.24 16.98 -11.45
C ASN A 15 50.90 16.36 -11.90
N MET A 16 50.97 15.35 -12.77
CA MET A 16 49.85 14.44 -12.97
C MET A 16 49.95 13.30 -11.94
N GLN A 17 49.43 13.55 -10.74
CA GLN A 17 49.15 12.50 -9.77
C GLN A 17 48.11 11.56 -10.37
N CYS A 18 48.51 10.32 -10.65
CA CYS A 18 47.59 9.27 -11.00
C CYS A 18 46.68 8.99 -9.80
N ASP A 19 45.37 9.21 -9.97
CA ASP A 19 44.37 8.76 -9.02
C ASP A 19 44.59 7.27 -8.72
N PRO A 20 44.59 6.85 -7.44
CA PRO A 20 44.68 5.46 -7.10
C PRO A 20 43.47 4.73 -7.69
N MET A 21 43.75 3.66 -8.45
CA MET A 21 42.72 2.75 -8.94
C MET A 21 41.80 2.38 -7.79
N LEU A 22 40.51 2.66 -7.95
CA LEU A 22 39.45 2.18 -7.08
C LEU A 22 39.66 0.68 -6.86
N THR A 23 40.03 0.31 -5.64
CA THR A 23 40.19 -1.08 -5.25
C THR A 23 38.84 -1.79 -5.38
N GLU A 24 38.81 -3.05 -5.79
CA GLU A 24 37.56 -3.84 -5.95
C GLU A 24 36.63 -3.77 -4.72
N SER A 25 37.15 -3.46 -3.53
CA SER A 25 36.37 -3.24 -2.31
C SER A 25 35.46 -2.00 -2.33
N SER A 26 35.80 -0.92 -3.05
CA SER A 26 34.96 0.28 -3.11
C SER A 26 33.78 0.13 -4.07
N PHE A 27 33.96 -0.67 -5.14
CA PHE A 27 32.87 -1.02 -6.06
C PHE A 27 31.83 -1.94 -5.43
N ASN A 28 32.28 -2.90 -4.61
CA ASN A 28 31.37 -3.80 -3.89
C ASN A 28 30.53 -3.06 -2.83
N ASN A 29 31.07 -2.04 -2.17
CA ASN A 29 30.31 -1.26 -1.19
C ASN A 29 29.23 -0.36 -1.82
N GLU A 30 29.47 0.23 -3.01
CA GLU A 30 28.44 0.98 -3.75
C GLU A 30 27.39 0.04 -4.36
N LEU A 31 27.81 -1.13 -4.87
CA LEU A 31 26.87 -2.12 -5.38
C LEU A 31 26.03 -2.72 -4.24
N ASP A 32 26.60 -2.97 -3.07
CA ASP A 32 25.87 -3.43 -1.88
C ASP A 32 24.93 -2.34 -1.34
N SER A 33 25.26 -1.06 -1.45
CA SER A 33 24.34 0.02 -1.04
C SER A 33 23.26 0.32 -2.09
N LEU A 34 23.51 0.10 -3.38
CA LEU A 34 22.50 0.08 -4.44
C LEU A 34 21.59 -1.15 -4.36
N ILE A 35 22.14 -2.34 -4.09
CA ILE A 35 21.39 -3.58 -3.89
C ILE A 35 20.59 -3.50 -2.59
N ASN A 36 21.16 -3.00 -1.48
CA ASN A 36 20.41 -2.76 -0.24
C ASN A 36 19.38 -1.62 -0.37
N GLY A 37 19.64 -0.62 -1.22
CA GLY A 37 18.69 0.45 -1.56
C GLY A 37 17.54 -0.01 -2.47
N MET A 38 17.79 -0.98 -3.35
CA MET A 38 16.77 -1.59 -4.22
C MET A 38 16.06 -2.80 -3.57
N SER A 39 16.65 -3.39 -2.51
CA SER A 39 16.13 -4.56 -1.78
C SER A 39 14.94 -4.25 -0.85
N GLN A 40 14.47 -2.99 -0.77
CA GLN A 40 13.25 -2.65 -0.01
C GLN A 40 12.07 -2.20 -0.88
N MET A 41 12.13 -2.39 -2.20
CA MET A 41 10.88 -2.46 -2.94
C MET A 41 10.16 -3.73 -2.45
N SER A 42 9.24 -3.57 -1.50
CA SER A 42 8.31 -4.61 -1.10
C SER A 42 7.59 -5.07 -2.35
N ILE A 43 8.10 -6.13 -2.97
CA ILE A 43 7.49 -6.75 -4.14
C ILE A 43 6.15 -7.23 -3.62
N LEU A 44 5.11 -6.48 -3.96
CA LEU A 44 3.74 -6.87 -3.73
C LEU A 44 3.63 -8.34 -4.13
N PRO A 45 3.30 -9.26 -3.20
CA PRO A 45 3.30 -10.68 -3.50
C PRO A 45 2.57 -10.93 -4.80
N GLU A 46 3.14 -11.75 -5.69
CA GLU A 46 2.63 -11.92 -7.05
C GLU A 46 1.12 -12.25 -7.05
N ILE A 47 0.65 -12.97 -6.04
CA ILE A 47 -0.76 -13.28 -5.83
C ILE A 47 -1.64 -12.05 -5.54
N ILE A 48 -1.12 -11.06 -4.82
CA ILE A 48 -1.80 -9.79 -4.58
C ILE A 48 -1.72 -8.93 -5.84
N ALA A 49 -0.55 -8.84 -6.47
CA ALA A 49 -0.33 -8.07 -7.68
C ALA A 49 -1.23 -8.55 -8.83
N SER A 50 -1.15 -9.84 -9.20
CA SER A 50 -2.03 -10.48 -10.19
C SER A 50 -3.49 -10.36 -9.80
N GLY A 51 -3.76 -10.45 -8.49
CA GLY A 51 -5.09 -10.38 -7.96
C GLY A 51 -5.80 -9.05 -8.18
N LEU A 52 -5.05 -7.95 -8.15
CA LEU A 52 -5.59 -6.62 -8.44
C LEU A 52 -6.07 -6.51 -9.89
N TYR A 53 -5.49 -7.25 -10.83
CA TYR A 53 -5.90 -7.25 -12.25
C TYR A 53 -6.97 -8.30 -12.59
N ASN A 54 -7.34 -9.15 -11.64
CA ASN A 54 -8.27 -10.23 -11.92
C ASN A 54 -9.73 -9.73 -11.95
N PRO A 55 -10.49 -9.91 -13.04
CA PRO A 55 -11.88 -9.45 -13.09
C PRO A 55 -12.82 -10.25 -12.17
N ARG A 56 -12.40 -11.43 -11.69
CA ARG A 56 -13.20 -12.27 -10.80
C ARG A 56 -13.17 -11.71 -9.38
N ARG A 57 -14.19 -10.92 -9.07
CA ARG A 57 -14.46 -10.43 -7.71
C ARG A 57 -15.58 -11.25 -7.07
N LEU A 58 -15.40 -11.55 -5.78
CA LEU A 58 -16.49 -12.12 -4.99
C LEU A 58 -17.55 -11.05 -4.69
N PRO A 59 -18.83 -11.44 -4.60
CA PRO A 59 -19.90 -10.51 -4.30
C PRO A 59 -19.70 -9.84 -2.93
N PHE A 60 -20.18 -8.62 -2.81
CA PHE A 60 -20.31 -7.91 -1.55
C PHE A 60 -21.66 -8.23 -0.89
N PRO A 61 -21.82 -8.02 0.43
CA PRO A 61 -23.10 -8.25 1.09
C PRO A 61 -24.19 -7.37 0.48
N GLN A 62 -25.27 -8.00 0.02
CA GLN A 62 -26.45 -7.30 -0.52
C GLN A 62 -27.41 -6.82 0.58
N GLU A 63 -27.28 -7.41 1.77
CA GLU A 63 -28.09 -7.06 2.93
C GLU A 63 -27.21 -6.49 4.04
N PRO A 64 -27.74 -5.53 4.83
CA PRO A 64 -26.99 -4.96 5.95
C PRO A 64 -26.66 -6.04 6.99
N PRO A 65 -25.37 -6.26 7.34
CA PRO A 65 -24.99 -7.22 8.36
C PRO A 65 -25.45 -6.76 9.76
N ILE A 66 -25.55 -7.74 10.65
CA ILE A 66 -25.69 -7.48 12.08
C ILE A 66 -24.31 -7.14 12.65
N CYS A 67 -24.21 -6.06 13.43
CA CYS A 67 -22.97 -5.69 14.09
C CYS A 67 -22.52 -6.80 15.05
N CYS A 68 -21.35 -7.39 14.79
CA CYS A 68 -20.78 -8.44 15.63
C CYS A 68 -20.39 -8.00 17.05
N ARG A 69 -20.53 -6.71 17.38
CA ARG A 69 -20.22 -6.15 18.70
C ARG A 69 -21.45 -5.89 19.55
N CYS A 70 -22.50 -5.26 19.00
CA CYS A 70 -23.70 -4.90 19.75
C CYS A 70 -24.98 -5.63 19.31
N GLY A 71 -24.95 -6.41 18.22
CA GLY A 71 -26.13 -7.09 17.70
C GLY A 71 -27.14 -6.20 16.95
N THR A 72 -26.89 -4.90 16.83
CA THR A 72 -27.75 -3.99 16.05
C THR A 72 -27.55 -4.18 14.55
N ARG A 73 -28.64 -4.09 13.77
CA ARG A 73 -28.58 -4.10 12.30
C ARG A 73 -27.89 -2.85 11.80
N SER A 74 -26.91 -3.00 10.91
CA SER A 74 -26.26 -1.85 10.29
C SER A 74 -27.16 -1.13 9.29
N VAL A 75 -26.82 0.11 8.97
CA VAL A 75 -27.48 0.94 7.96
C VAL A 75 -26.57 1.17 6.75
N PRO A 76 -27.12 1.30 5.53
CA PRO A 76 -26.37 1.77 4.38
C PRO A 76 -25.83 3.18 4.61
N ASP A 77 -24.58 3.42 4.23
CA ASP A 77 -23.93 4.73 4.33
C ASP A 77 -22.82 4.87 3.26
N ARG A 78 -22.12 5.99 3.25
CA ARG A 78 -20.91 6.23 2.46
C ARG A 78 -19.74 6.64 3.33
N VAL A 79 -18.55 6.37 2.86
CA VAL A 79 -17.36 6.98 3.46
C VAL A 79 -17.36 8.47 3.16
N PRO A 80 -17.15 9.34 4.17
CA PRO A 80 -17.13 10.77 3.98
C PRO A 80 -16.17 11.19 2.87
N SER A 81 -16.59 12.16 2.05
CA SER A 81 -15.76 12.73 0.98
C SER A 81 -14.49 13.41 1.51
N SER A 82 -14.49 13.80 2.80
CA SER A 82 -13.30 14.30 3.50
C SER A 82 -12.21 13.24 3.72
N ASN A 83 -12.50 11.95 3.51
CA ASN A 83 -11.51 10.87 3.57
C ASN A 83 -10.62 10.87 2.31
N ARG A 84 -9.71 11.85 2.24
CA ARG A 84 -8.77 12.08 1.13
C ARG A 84 -7.82 10.92 0.84
N LEU A 85 -7.77 9.95 1.75
CA LEU A 85 -6.82 8.87 1.76
C LEU A 85 -7.30 7.65 0.94
N GLY A 86 -8.34 7.84 0.13
CA GLY A 86 -8.63 7.07 -1.07
C GLY A 86 -9.90 6.22 -1.01
N ASP A 87 -10.52 6.13 0.16
CA ASP A 87 -11.82 5.48 0.34
C ASP A 87 -13.00 6.46 0.32
N ALA A 88 -12.81 7.72 -0.08
CA ALA A 88 -13.91 8.68 -0.21
C ALA A 88 -15.05 8.13 -1.08
N ASP A 89 -16.28 8.40 -0.65
CA ASP A 89 -17.54 8.06 -1.32
C ASP A 89 -17.82 6.57 -1.53
N ARG A 90 -16.98 5.68 -1.01
CA ARG A 90 -17.22 4.24 -1.09
C ARG A 90 -18.52 3.89 -0.34
N PRO A 91 -19.42 3.11 -0.95
CA PRO A 91 -20.62 2.65 -0.27
C PRO A 91 -20.24 1.62 0.80
N CYS A 92 -20.90 1.68 1.94
CA CYS A 92 -20.58 0.86 3.09
C CYS A 92 -21.82 0.58 3.96
N TYR A 93 -21.66 -0.34 4.90
CA TYR A 93 -22.58 -0.53 6.00
C TYR A 93 -21.94 -0.07 7.31
N ARG A 94 -22.71 0.66 8.12
CA ARG A 94 -22.27 1.14 9.44
C ARG A 94 -23.22 0.73 10.56
N CYS A 95 -22.67 0.46 11.73
CA CYS A 95 -23.43 0.42 12.98
C CYS A 95 -23.90 1.83 13.32
N ASP A 96 -25.20 2.01 13.51
CA ASP A 96 -25.87 3.27 13.91
C ASP A 96 -26.18 3.35 15.42
N ASN A 97 -25.91 2.28 16.16
CA ASN A 97 -26.05 2.28 17.62
C ASN A 97 -24.94 3.12 18.27
N ASP A 98 -25.31 4.29 18.79
CA ASP A 98 -24.39 5.23 19.45
C ASP A 98 -23.80 4.71 20.78
N ALA A 99 -24.43 3.70 21.40
CA ALA A 99 -23.86 3.02 22.57
C ALA A 99 -22.81 1.96 22.18
N CYS A 100 -22.66 1.64 20.89
CA CYS A 100 -21.68 0.67 20.44
C CYS A 100 -20.28 1.29 20.40
N TRP A 101 -19.33 0.69 21.12
CA TRP A 101 -17.91 1.07 21.03
C TRP A 101 -17.36 1.09 19.60
N TRP A 102 -17.87 0.23 18.72
CA TRP A 102 -17.47 0.21 17.32
C TRP A 102 -17.87 1.51 16.59
N ARG A 103 -19.01 2.10 16.97
CA ARG A 103 -19.53 3.37 16.44
C ARG A 103 -18.77 4.57 16.98
N THR A 104 -18.46 4.60 18.27
CA THR A 104 -17.81 5.75 18.92
C THR A 104 -16.28 5.70 18.86
N GLY A 105 -15.69 4.56 18.52
CA GLY A 105 -14.25 4.40 18.41
C GLY A 105 -13.65 4.79 17.04
N ALA A 106 -12.41 4.35 16.82
CA ALA A 106 -11.60 4.70 15.64
C ALA A 106 -12.21 4.30 14.29
N TYR A 107 -13.13 3.32 14.26
CA TYR A 107 -13.75 2.81 13.04
C TYR A 107 -15.05 3.53 12.66
N GLN A 108 -15.56 4.42 13.51
CA GLN A 108 -16.79 5.21 13.26
C GLN A 108 -17.98 4.36 12.80
N GLY A 109 -18.09 3.14 13.33
CA GLY A 109 -19.15 2.19 13.03
C GLY A 109 -18.98 1.44 11.72
N LEU A 110 -17.92 1.64 10.95
CA LEU A 110 -17.71 0.93 9.67
C LEU A 110 -17.63 -0.58 9.89
N LEU A 111 -18.56 -1.33 9.30
CA LEU A 111 -18.56 -2.80 9.36
C LEU A 111 -17.96 -3.41 8.11
N THR A 112 -18.39 -2.95 6.94
CA THR A 112 -17.89 -3.45 5.66
C THR A 112 -18.23 -2.51 4.51
N TYR A 113 -17.49 -2.63 3.42
CA TYR A 113 -17.75 -1.90 2.18
C TYR A 113 -18.66 -2.73 1.27
N THR A 114 -19.64 -2.08 0.66
CA THR A 114 -20.64 -2.70 -0.22
C THR A 114 -20.24 -2.57 -1.68
N ASP A 115 -18.99 -2.91 -1.96
CA ASP A 115 -18.42 -2.90 -3.30
C ASP A 115 -17.51 -4.13 -3.51
N PRO A 116 -17.26 -4.53 -4.76
CA PRO A 116 -16.46 -5.72 -5.06
C PRO A 116 -14.94 -5.53 -4.83
N ARG A 117 -14.48 -4.32 -4.47
CA ARG A 117 -13.05 -3.98 -4.49
C ARG A 117 -12.29 -4.74 -3.43
N GLY A 118 -11.24 -5.46 -3.79
CA GLY A 118 -10.46 -6.26 -2.84
C GLY A 118 -11.17 -7.52 -2.36
N ASN A 119 -12.35 -7.86 -2.89
CA ASN A 119 -13.02 -9.14 -2.64
C ASN A 119 -12.41 -10.23 -3.54
N LEU A 120 -11.18 -10.63 -3.25
CA LEU A 120 -10.44 -11.58 -4.08
C LEU A 120 -10.71 -13.02 -3.61
N PRO A 121 -10.91 -13.99 -4.53
CA PRO A 121 -11.25 -15.36 -4.15
C PRO A 121 -10.12 -16.12 -3.43
N TRP A 122 -8.86 -15.71 -3.59
CA TRP A 122 -7.70 -16.30 -2.88
C TRP A 122 -7.33 -15.56 -1.60
N ASN A 123 -8.11 -14.56 -1.18
CA ASN A 123 -7.88 -13.96 0.13
C ASN A 123 -8.07 -15.01 1.24
N PRO A 124 -7.32 -14.93 2.35
CA PRO A 124 -7.48 -15.85 3.45
C PRO A 124 -8.92 -15.82 4.00
N GLU A 125 -9.40 -16.95 4.48
CA GLU A 125 -10.73 -17.03 5.07
C GLU A 125 -10.81 -16.24 6.38
N CYS A 126 -11.92 -15.55 6.58
CA CYS A 126 -12.27 -14.96 7.86
C CYS A 126 -13.01 -15.97 8.76
N THR A 127 -13.30 -15.58 10.00
CA THR A 127 -14.05 -16.41 10.97
C THR A 127 -15.43 -16.86 10.47
N CYS A 128 -15.99 -16.20 9.45
CA CYS A 128 -17.26 -16.61 8.85
C CYS A 128 -17.13 -17.75 7.83
N GLY A 129 -15.92 -18.28 7.57
CA GLY A 129 -15.67 -19.27 6.50
C GLY A 129 -15.79 -18.70 5.09
N ALA A 130 -15.73 -17.38 4.95
CA ALA A 130 -15.75 -16.69 3.66
C ALA A 130 -14.38 -16.05 3.40
N PRO A 131 -13.91 -15.98 2.14
CA PRO A 131 -12.71 -15.23 1.81
C PRO A 131 -12.82 -13.78 2.27
N SER A 132 -11.75 -13.26 2.85
CA SER A 132 -11.69 -11.88 3.38
C SER A 132 -11.63 -10.84 2.26
N LYS A 133 -11.63 -9.56 2.65
CA LYS A 133 -11.45 -8.40 1.77
C LYS A 133 -10.06 -7.82 2.01
N LEU A 134 -9.30 -7.61 0.95
CA LEU A 134 -8.04 -6.88 1.00
C LEU A 134 -8.33 -5.38 1.04
N MET A 135 -7.73 -4.71 2.00
CA MET A 135 -7.89 -3.29 2.30
C MET A 135 -6.52 -2.65 2.48
N MET A 136 -6.50 -1.33 2.49
CA MET A 136 -5.30 -0.54 2.77
C MET A 136 -5.56 0.37 3.96
N GLN A 137 -4.57 0.51 4.82
CA GLN A 137 -4.67 1.36 6.00
C GLN A 137 -4.77 2.84 5.61
N ASN A 138 -5.46 3.57 6.48
CA ASN A 138 -5.65 5.01 6.35
C ASN A 138 -4.50 5.82 6.96
N ILE A 139 -3.30 5.25 7.00
CA ILE A 139 -2.12 5.83 7.62
C ILE A 139 -1.01 5.81 6.56
N ILE A 140 -0.39 6.97 6.35
CA ILE A 140 0.85 7.08 5.56
C ILE A 140 1.99 6.95 6.57
N LEU A 141 2.84 5.96 6.38
CA LEU A 141 4.01 5.71 7.22
C LEU A 141 5.10 6.79 6.96
N PRO A 142 6.06 6.97 7.88
CA PRO A 142 7.14 7.95 7.71
C PRO A 142 8.00 7.76 6.45
N ASP A 143 8.08 6.53 5.96
CA ASP A 143 8.77 6.15 4.72
C ASP A 143 7.93 6.40 3.44
N GLY A 144 6.75 7.04 3.58
CA GLY A 144 5.85 7.29 2.46
C GLY A 144 5.09 6.04 1.99
N MET A 145 5.14 4.94 2.74
CA MET A 145 4.43 3.71 2.42
C MET A 145 3.06 3.64 3.09
N ARG A 146 2.25 2.68 2.64
CA ARG A 146 0.98 2.30 3.27
C ARG A 146 0.90 0.81 3.44
N GLU A 147 0.28 0.40 4.53
CA GLU A 147 0.12 -1.00 4.88
C GLU A 147 -1.18 -1.58 4.32
N LEU A 148 -1.10 -2.81 3.82
CA LEU A 148 -2.28 -3.59 3.48
C LEU A 148 -2.75 -4.41 4.69
N TYR A 149 -4.03 -4.75 4.72
CA TYR A 149 -4.63 -5.65 5.71
C TYR A 149 -5.84 -6.38 5.12
N TYR A 150 -6.21 -7.49 5.73
CA TYR A 150 -7.43 -8.22 5.42
C TYR A 150 -8.50 -7.96 6.49
N CYS A 151 -9.76 -7.84 6.07
CA CYS A 151 -10.91 -7.76 6.97
C CYS A 151 -12.08 -8.63 6.48
N CYS A 152 -13.10 -8.83 7.32
CA CYS A 152 -14.28 -9.59 6.91
C CYS A 152 -15.03 -8.88 5.77
N ARG A 153 -15.08 -9.49 4.58
CA ARG A 153 -15.83 -8.92 3.43
C ARG A 153 -17.34 -8.84 3.63
N LEU A 154 -17.87 -9.59 4.61
CA LEU A 154 -19.30 -9.66 4.92
C LEU A 154 -19.70 -8.75 6.08
N GLY A 155 -18.74 -8.16 6.81
CA GLY A 155 -19.01 -7.35 8.01
C GLY A 155 -19.62 -8.11 9.20
N LYS A 156 -19.59 -9.45 9.17
CA LYS A 156 -20.22 -10.34 10.17
C LYS A 156 -19.30 -10.75 11.33
N CYS A 157 -18.00 -10.53 11.22
CA CYS A 157 -17.03 -10.79 12.28
C CYS A 157 -15.93 -9.72 12.31
N SER A 158 -15.14 -9.71 13.39
CA SER A 158 -14.02 -8.78 13.59
C SER A 158 -12.69 -9.32 13.05
N PHE A 159 -12.70 -10.11 11.98
CA PHE A 159 -11.48 -10.68 11.40
C PHE A 159 -10.53 -9.55 10.95
N TYR A 160 -9.27 -9.70 11.33
CA TYR A 160 -8.17 -8.84 10.92
C TYR A 160 -6.93 -9.71 10.72
N ALA A 161 -6.27 -9.57 9.58
CA ALA A 161 -5.00 -10.22 9.31
C ALA A 161 -4.10 -9.33 8.47
N VAL A 162 -2.80 -9.55 8.56
CA VAL A 162 -1.80 -8.78 7.82
C VAL A 162 -1.26 -9.65 6.67
N PRO A 163 -1.36 -9.22 5.40
CA PRO A 163 -0.66 -9.87 4.31
C PRO A 163 0.84 -9.78 4.54
N ARG A 164 1.52 -10.91 4.40
CA ARG A 164 2.98 -11.01 4.51
C ARG A 164 3.58 -11.45 3.19
N ASP A 165 4.76 -10.93 2.88
CA ASP A 165 5.54 -11.36 1.72
C ASP A 165 6.26 -12.70 2.00
N LYS A 166 7.06 -13.16 1.03
CA LYS A 166 7.83 -14.41 1.14
C LYS A 166 8.87 -14.42 2.26
N TYR A 167 9.22 -13.25 2.81
CA TYR A 167 10.14 -13.09 3.93
C TYR A 167 9.42 -12.86 5.26
N GLY A 168 8.07 -12.88 5.25
CA GLY A 168 7.26 -12.63 6.43
C GLY A 168 7.07 -11.14 6.76
N ALA A 169 7.61 -10.22 5.95
CA ALA A 169 7.41 -8.78 6.15
C ALA A 169 6.00 -8.38 5.75
N GLN A 170 5.42 -7.39 6.44
CA GLN A 170 4.09 -6.88 6.09
C GLN A 170 4.13 -6.23 4.72
N VAL A 171 3.15 -6.60 3.89
CA VAL A 171 3.03 -6.03 2.55
C VAL A 171 2.66 -4.56 2.64
N ARG A 172 3.47 -3.74 1.98
CA ARG A 172 3.32 -2.29 1.88
C ARG A 172 3.24 -1.88 0.41
N VAL A 173 2.66 -0.71 0.17
CA VAL A 173 2.61 -0.07 -1.15
C VAL A 173 3.00 1.39 -1.03
N PRO A 174 3.69 1.97 -2.01
CA PRO A 174 3.98 3.41 -2.01
C PRO A 174 2.69 4.23 -1.93
N HIS A 175 2.66 5.28 -1.13
CA HIS A 175 1.49 6.16 -1.03
C HIS A 175 1.11 6.77 -2.39
N THR A 176 2.11 7.08 -3.23
CA THR A 176 1.93 7.58 -4.59
C THR A 176 1.17 6.60 -5.50
N GLU A 177 1.30 5.30 -5.24
CA GLU A 177 0.60 4.24 -5.97
C GLU A 177 -0.71 3.82 -5.28
N ALA A 178 -0.94 4.22 -4.03
CA ALA A 178 -2.15 3.89 -3.26
C ALA A 178 -3.46 4.13 -4.03
N PRO A 179 -3.65 5.26 -4.75
CA PRO A 179 -4.85 5.46 -5.55
C PRO A 179 -5.04 4.36 -6.61
N TYR A 180 -3.96 3.82 -7.16
CA TYR A 180 -4.00 2.74 -8.14
C TYR A 180 -4.51 1.44 -7.51
N TYR A 181 -3.99 1.09 -6.33
CA TYR A 181 -4.43 -0.10 -5.59
C TYR A 181 -5.90 -0.03 -5.17
N ILE A 182 -6.37 1.15 -4.75
CA ILE A 182 -7.77 1.36 -4.35
C ILE A 182 -8.70 1.40 -5.55
N LYS A 183 -8.26 2.05 -6.65
CA LYS A 183 -9.07 2.26 -7.86
C LYS A 183 -8.99 1.14 -8.89
N ARG A 184 -8.01 0.23 -8.84
CA ARG A 184 -7.90 -0.92 -9.77
C ARG A 184 -8.24 -2.27 -9.18
N ALA A 185 -8.42 -2.35 -7.87
CA ALA A 185 -9.34 -3.33 -7.31
C ALA A 185 -10.78 -3.24 -7.91
N VAL A 186 -11.03 -2.20 -8.72
CA VAL A 186 -12.20 -1.83 -9.53
C VAL A 186 -11.71 -1.83 -10.98
N PHE A 187 -11.87 -2.91 -11.72
CA PHE A 187 -12.92 -3.15 -12.71
C PHE A 187 -12.71 -4.59 -13.20
#